data_AF-A0AAE6XSW4-F1
#
_entry.id   AF-A0AAE6XSW4-F1
#
_cell.length_a   1.000
_cell.length_b   1.000
_cell.length_c   1.000
_cell.angle_alpha   90.00
_cell.angle_beta   90.00
_cell.angle_gamma   90.00
#
_symmetry.space_group_name_H-M   'P 1'
#
loop_
_entity.id
_entity.type
_entity.pdbx_description
1 polymer ?
#
loop_
_entity_poly.entity_id
_entity_poly.type
_entity_poly.pdbx_seq_one_letter_code
_entity_poly.pdbx_strand_id
1 'polypeptide(L)'
;MMKTFMAAMTAAAVAGAMALAAPAVAVERPLPSTAVTEHAPAYDPRIAPPSSGDLTWAQVEEVTESAPSYRDPATQASSDVDAVSSGAGCTINTGDVYKRASGRGFPYGAVGGKPTTTCGTLMVRMTQTTTLYKTVWWGLQKVAGPFTSSNVGQGTITQRNVIRKCDDLRDTTFRMIVRNTGTFPTGSTGTASAYEESTEACGTN
;
A
#
# COMPACT_ATOMS: atom_id res chain seq x y z
N MET A 1 -16.20 -7.51 68.67
CA MET A 1 -16.61 -6.36 69.51
C MET A 1 -17.73 -5.62 68.78
N MET A 2 -18.95 -5.77 69.30
CA MET A 2 -20.16 -5.06 68.88
C MET A 2 -20.09 -3.57 69.24
N LYS A 3 -20.56 -2.71 68.34
CA LYS A 3 -21.23 -1.45 68.72
C LYS A 3 -22.42 -1.23 67.79
N THR A 4 -23.59 -1.47 68.35
CA THR A 4 -24.92 -1.07 67.87
C THR A 4 -25.18 0.37 68.30
N PHE A 5 -25.75 1.21 67.41
CA PHE A 5 -26.62 2.33 67.82
C PHE A 5 -27.71 2.59 66.76
N MET A 6 -28.94 2.45 67.23
CA MET A 6 -30.23 3.06 66.80
C MET A 6 -30.09 4.57 66.54
N ALA A 7 -31.00 5.34 65.90
CA ALA A 7 -32.27 5.20 65.19
C ALA A 7 -32.61 6.60 64.62
N ALA A 8 -33.67 6.69 63.81
CA ALA A 8 -34.70 7.75 63.78
C ALA A 8 -35.04 8.31 62.37
N MET A 9 -36.28 8.00 62.00
CA MET A 9 -37.22 8.71 61.11
C MET A 9 -37.03 10.23 60.99
N THR A 10 -37.25 10.81 59.81
CA THR A 10 -38.53 11.49 59.44
C THR A 10 -38.46 12.22 58.09
N ALA A 11 -39.64 12.21 57.44
CA ALA A 11 -40.25 13.25 56.60
C ALA A 11 -39.76 13.52 55.17
N ALA A 12 -40.77 13.55 54.29
CA ALA A 12 -40.74 13.77 52.86
C ALA A 12 -40.51 15.22 52.46
N ALA A 13 -39.95 15.42 51.27
CA ALA A 13 -40.21 16.59 50.43
C ALA A 13 -40.24 16.14 48.96
N VAL A 14 -41.45 16.12 48.39
CA VAL A 14 -41.67 16.06 46.95
C VAL A 14 -41.27 17.41 46.38
N ALA A 15 -40.23 17.43 45.54
CA ALA A 15 -39.91 18.56 44.69
C ALA A 15 -39.60 18.03 43.29
N GLY A 16 -40.54 18.24 42.37
CA GLY A 16 -40.40 17.88 40.97
C GLY A 16 -39.30 18.69 40.30
N ALA A 17 -38.39 18.00 39.63
CA ALA A 17 -37.53 18.58 38.62
C ALA A 17 -38.11 18.22 37.26
N MET A 18 -38.61 19.22 36.54
CA MET A 18 -38.91 19.10 35.12
C MET A 18 -37.60 18.85 34.38
N ALA A 19 -37.38 17.61 33.93
CA ALA A 19 -36.31 17.31 33.00
C ALA A 19 -36.75 17.80 31.62
N LEU A 20 -36.23 18.96 31.20
CA LEU A 20 -36.18 19.34 29.80
C LEU A 20 -35.35 18.29 29.06
N ALA A 21 -36.02 17.41 28.33
CA ALA A 21 -35.39 16.52 27.37
C ALA A 21 -34.78 17.39 26.26
N ALA A 22 -33.47 17.65 26.35
CA ALA A 22 -32.73 18.13 25.20
C ALA A 22 -32.78 17.03 24.12
N PRO A 23 -33.00 17.37 22.83
CA PRO A 23 -32.80 16.41 21.78
C PRO A 23 -31.33 15.98 21.87
N ALA A 24 -31.11 14.70 22.18
CA ALA A 24 -29.83 14.08 21.92
C ALA A 24 -29.62 14.22 20.42
N VAL A 25 -28.82 15.21 20.02
CA VAL A 25 -28.20 15.21 18.71
C VAL A 25 -27.31 13.99 18.74
N ALA A 26 -27.85 12.87 18.25
CA ALA A 26 -27.06 11.72 17.90
C ALA A 26 -26.05 12.25 16.88
N VAL A 27 -24.85 12.54 17.35
CA VAL A 27 -23.69 12.57 16.48
C VAL A 27 -23.62 11.16 15.96
N GLU A 28 -24.19 10.92 14.79
CA GLU A 28 -23.80 9.82 13.92
C GLU A 28 -22.30 9.99 13.74
N ARG A 29 -21.53 9.33 14.61
CA ARG A 29 -20.19 8.92 14.24
C ARG A 29 -20.43 8.11 12.97
N PRO A 30 -19.90 8.51 11.81
CA PRO A 30 -19.89 7.61 10.69
C PRO A 30 -19.18 6.36 11.21
N LEU A 31 -19.91 5.25 11.26
CA LEU A 31 -19.29 3.94 11.39
C LEU A 31 -18.17 3.94 10.34
N PRO A 32 -16.92 3.61 10.70
CA PRO A 32 -15.89 3.46 9.69
C PRO A 32 -16.47 2.50 8.66
N SER A 33 -16.60 2.99 7.44
CA SER A 33 -17.17 2.24 6.33
C SER A 33 -16.53 0.87 6.33
N THR A 34 -17.29 -0.15 6.75
CA THR A 34 -16.93 -1.55 6.55
C THR A 34 -17.18 -1.89 5.09
N ALA A 35 -16.55 -1.15 4.19
CA ALA A 35 -16.07 -1.73 2.96
C ALA A 35 -14.97 -2.70 3.39
N VAL A 36 -15.37 -3.87 3.90
CA VAL A 36 -14.47 -5.01 4.00
C VAL A 36 -14.16 -5.32 2.54
N THR A 37 -13.03 -4.81 2.06
CA THR A 37 -12.42 -5.25 0.82
C THR A 37 -12.51 -6.77 0.80
N GLU A 38 -13.20 -7.33 -0.20
CA GLU A 38 -13.63 -8.73 -0.32
C GLU A 38 -12.47 -9.75 -0.24
N HIS A 39 -11.23 -9.26 -0.16
CA HIS A 39 -9.98 -10.02 -0.11
C HIS A 39 -9.13 -9.78 1.15
N ALA A 40 -9.65 -9.10 2.18
CA ALA A 40 -8.92 -8.90 3.42
C ALA A 40 -8.76 -10.23 4.20
N PRO A 41 -7.54 -10.63 4.59
CA PRO A 41 -7.34 -11.80 5.45
C PRO A 41 -8.06 -11.68 6.79
N ALA A 42 -8.32 -12.82 7.44
CA ALA A 42 -8.88 -12.84 8.79
C ALA A 42 -7.97 -12.10 9.79
N TYR A 43 -8.60 -11.43 10.76
CA TYR A 43 -7.91 -10.72 11.83
C TYR A 43 -6.89 -11.61 12.56
N ASP A 44 -5.66 -11.12 12.72
CA ASP A 44 -4.60 -11.77 13.49
C ASP A 44 -4.03 -10.78 14.53
N PRO A 45 -4.24 -11.03 15.84
CA PRO A 45 -3.77 -10.14 16.91
C PRO A 45 -2.25 -10.11 17.05
N ARG A 46 -1.50 -11.00 16.39
CA ARG A 46 -0.03 -11.02 16.39
C ARG A 46 0.56 -10.01 15.40
N ILE A 47 -0.25 -9.51 14.47
CA ILE A 47 0.18 -8.50 13.51
C ILE A 47 0.03 -7.12 14.15
N ALA A 48 1.14 -6.37 14.20
CA ALA A 48 1.16 -5.01 14.70
C ALA A 48 0.19 -4.09 13.93
N PRO A 49 -0.36 -3.04 14.56
CA PRO A 49 -1.13 -2.02 13.85
C PRO A 49 -0.28 -1.33 12.76
N PRO A 50 -0.92 -0.73 11.74
CA PRO A 50 -0.21 -0.08 10.64
C PRO A 50 0.72 1.05 11.12
N SER A 51 1.90 1.10 10.52
CA SER A 51 2.94 2.11 10.73
C SER A 51 3.07 3.05 9.52
N SER A 52 3.93 4.07 9.61
CA SER A 52 4.05 5.13 8.60
C SER A 52 4.56 4.70 7.21
N GLY A 53 4.90 3.43 7.00
CA GLY A 53 5.28 2.88 5.70
C GLY A 53 4.29 1.87 5.13
N ASP A 54 3.25 1.54 5.89
CA ASP A 54 2.24 0.54 5.57
C ASP A 54 1.08 1.15 4.79
N LEU A 55 0.30 0.30 4.10
CA LEU A 55 -0.89 0.73 3.37
C LEU A 55 -2.12 0.03 3.93
N THR A 56 -3.12 0.79 4.36
CA THR A 56 -4.44 0.23 4.68
C THR A 56 -5.16 -0.18 3.40
N TRP A 57 -6.16 -1.05 3.48
CA TRP A 57 -6.91 -1.48 2.28
C TRP A 57 -7.47 -0.33 1.44
N ALA A 58 -7.94 0.75 2.08
CA ALA A 58 -8.36 1.95 1.36
C ALA A 58 -7.22 2.58 0.53
N GLN A 59 -6.01 2.64 1.08
CA GLN A 59 -4.83 3.15 0.37
C GLN A 59 -4.32 2.17 -0.69
N VAL A 60 -4.57 0.86 -0.53
CA VAL A 60 -4.19 -0.14 -1.53
C VAL A 60 -5.00 0.07 -2.81
N GLU A 61 -6.31 0.34 -2.67
CA GLU A 61 -7.21 0.59 -3.81
C GLU A 61 -6.73 1.78 -4.64
N GLU A 62 -6.40 2.91 -4.00
CA GLU A 62 -5.85 4.10 -4.68
C GLU A 62 -4.58 3.79 -5.50
N VAL A 63 -3.74 2.87 -5.01
CA VAL A 63 -2.49 2.49 -5.67
C VAL A 63 -2.72 1.47 -6.79
N THR A 64 -3.72 0.61 -6.64
CA THR A 64 -4.12 -0.39 -7.62
C THR A 64 -4.82 0.24 -8.82
N GLU A 65 -5.56 1.34 -8.65
CA GLU A 65 -6.24 2.06 -9.74
C GLU A 65 -5.29 2.86 -10.64
N SER A 66 -4.05 3.07 -10.22
CA SER A 66 -3.08 3.84 -10.97
C SER A 66 -2.61 3.11 -12.24
N ALA A 67 -2.54 3.83 -13.36
CA ALA A 67 -2.18 3.23 -14.65
C ALA A 67 -0.71 2.75 -14.68
N PRO A 68 -0.41 1.58 -15.29
CA PRO A 68 0.95 1.03 -15.42
C PRO A 68 1.78 1.74 -16.50
N SER A 69 1.24 2.79 -17.12
CA SER A 69 1.89 3.53 -18.19
C SER A 69 1.51 5.02 -18.15
N TYR A 70 2.38 5.87 -18.69
CA TYR A 70 2.10 7.28 -18.91
C TYR A 70 2.68 7.73 -20.25
N ARG A 71 2.13 8.82 -20.81
CA ARG A 71 2.55 9.36 -22.11
C ARG A 71 2.80 10.85 -22.01
N ASP A 72 3.67 11.36 -22.87
CA ASP A 72 3.92 12.79 -22.98
C ASP A 72 2.66 13.50 -23.47
N PRO A 73 2.03 14.37 -22.66
CA PRO A 73 0.83 15.10 -23.07
C PRO A 73 1.09 15.97 -24.31
N ALA A 74 2.31 16.43 -24.54
CA ALA A 74 2.66 17.22 -25.73
C ALA A 74 2.53 16.41 -27.03
N THR A 75 2.56 15.07 -26.95
CA THR A 75 2.42 14.17 -28.10
C THR A 75 1.00 13.59 -28.26
N GLN A 76 0.09 13.85 -27.32
CA GLN A 76 -1.28 13.33 -27.36
C GLN A 76 -2.24 14.14 -28.26
N ALA A 77 -1.79 15.25 -28.84
CA ALA A 77 -2.66 16.17 -29.58
C ALA A 77 -3.04 15.74 -31.02
N SER A 78 -2.57 14.59 -31.53
CA SER A 78 -3.00 14.07 -32.84
C SER A 78 -3.87 12.83 -32.67
N SER A 79 -5.17 13.05 -32.44
CA SER A 79 -6.20 12.01 -32.53
C SER A 79 -6.58 11.82 -33.99
N ASP A 80 -5.74 11.11 -34.75
CA ASP A 80 -6.07 10.46 -36.02
C ASP A 80 -4.77 9.87 -36.54
N VAL A 81 -4.59 8.56 -36.34
CA VAL A 81 -3.85 7.58 -37.17
C VAL A 81 -3.53 6.40 -36.25
N ASP A 82 -4.19 5.27 -36.52
CA ASP A 82 -3.73 3.93 -36.15
C ASP A 82 -2.28 3.72 -36.61
N ALA A 83 -1.32 4.02 -35.74
CA ALA A 83 0.08 3.68 -35.94
C ALA A 83 0.66 3.14 -34.63
N VAL A 84 0.96 1.85 -34.65
CA VAL A 84 1.75 1.11 -33.66
C VAL A 84 3.23 1.55 -33.75
N SER A 85 3.51 2.86 -33.72
CA SER A 85 4.86 3.40 -33.67
C SER A 85 5.02 4.39 -32.52
N SER A 86 5.79 4.00 -31.50
CA SER A 86 6.70 4.90 -30.79
C SER A 86 6.15 6.26 -30.31
N GLY A 87 4.93 6.30 -29.79
CA GLY A 87 4.49 7.45 -28.98
C GLY A 87 5.43 7.60 -27.77
N ALA A 88 5.78 8.83 -27.40
CA ALA A 88 6.63 9.15 -26.25
C ALA A 88 5.91 8.75 -24.94
N GLY A 89 5.91 7.46 -24.64
CA GLY A 89 5.25 6.89 -23.48
C GLY A 89 6.14 5.88 -22.78
N CYS A 90 5.89 5.70 -21.50
CA CYS A 90 6.59 4.81 -20.61
C CYS A 90 5.64 3.76 -20.09
N THR A 91 6.10 2.51 -20.02
CA THR A 91 5.35 1.37 -19.48
C THR A 91 6.18 0.69 -18.40
N ILE A 92 5.55 0.38 -17.28
CA ILE A 92 6.13 -0.39 -16.19
C ILE A 92 5.86 -1.87 -16.46
N ASN A 93 6.92 -2.66 -16.44
CA ASN A 93 6.87 -4.10 -16.28
C ASN A 93 7.34 -4.43 -14.86
N THR A 94 6.45 -4.93 -14.02
CA THR A 94 6.76 -5.30 -12.63
C THR A 94 7.71 -6.48 -12.56
N GLY A 95 7.63 -7.39 -13.54
CA GLY A 95 8.22 -8.73 -13.45
C GLY A 95 7.64 -9.53 -12.30
N ASP A 96 7.93 -10.82 -12.28
CA ASP A 96 7.38 -11.71 -11.25
C ASP A 96 7.97 -11.40 -9.87
N VAL A 97 7.14 -11.50 -8.83
CA VAL A 97 7.63 -11.69 -7.47
C VAL A 97 7.96 -13.16 -7.31
N TYR A 98 9.20 -13.46 -6.94
CA TYR A 98 9.66 -14.85 -6.84
C TYR A 98 10.55 -15.06 -5.61
N LYS A 99 10.52 -16.28 -5.06
CA LYS A 99 11.50 -16.75 -4.08
C LYS A 99 12.80 -17.16 -4.77
N ARG A 100 13.92 -16.54 -4.39
CA ARG A 100 15.26 -17.04 -4.73
C ARG A 100 15.70 -18.12 -3.74
N ALA A 101 16.31 -19.17 -4.29
CA ALA A 101 16.84 -20.29 -3.52
C ALA A 101 17.84 -19.83 -2.44
N SER A 102 17.92 -20.60 -1.35
CA SER A 102 18.84 -20.38 -0.24
C SER A 102 20.31 -20.47 -0.69
N GLY A 103 21.14 -19.51 -0.28
CA GLY A 103 22.60 -19.50 -0.47
C GLY A 103 23.31 -19.07 0.82
N ARG A 104 24.66 -19.04 0.85
CA ARG A 104 25.42 -18.59 2.04
C ARG A 104 24.91 -17.20 2.50
N GLY A 105 24.23 -17.14 3.66
CA GLY A 105 23.62 -15.93 4.22
C GLY A 105 22.08 -15.88 4.27
N PHE A 106 21.39 -16.72 3.48
CA PHE A 106 19.91 -16.79 3.39
C PHE A 106 19.42 -18.22 3.61
N PRO A 107 19.40 -18.74 4.85
CA PRO A 107 19.03 -20.13 5.14
C PRO A 107 17.63 -20.51 4.62
N TYR A 108 16.68 -19.56 4.64
CA TYR A 108 15.31 -19.77 4.16
C TYR A 108 15.06 -19.16 2.77
N GLY A 109 16.10 -18.71 2.09
CA GLY A 109 16.00 -17.96 0.85
C GLY A 109 15.65 -16.49 1.05
N ALA A 110 15.18 -15.87 -0.01
CA ALA A 110 14.69 -14.49 0.00
C ALA A 110 13.65 -14.31 -1.10
N VAL A 111 12.73 -13.37 -0.92
CA VAL A 111 11.72 -12.99 -1.92
C VAL A 111 12.11 -11.67 -2.55
N GLY A 112 11.80 -11.48 -3.82
CA GLY A 112 12.12 -10.25 -4.54
C GLY A 112 11.55 -10.23 -5.95
N GLY A 113 11.98 -9.23 -6.72
CA GLY A 113 11.56 -9.05 -8.11
C GLY A 113 12.56 -8.21 -8.89
N LYS A 114 12.32 -8.07 -10.20
CA LYS A 114 13.20 -7.31 -11.11
C LYS A 114 12.38 -6.38 -12.01
N PRO A 115 11.74 -5.35 -11.44
CA PRO A 115 10.91 -4.46 -12.22
C PRO A 115 11.73 -3.61 -13.17
N THR A 116 11.17 -3.38 -14.35
CA THR A 116 11.75 -2.60 -15.44
C THR A 116 10.72 -1.61 -15.97
N THR A 117 11.10 -0.34 -16.09
CA THR A 117 10.33 0.64 -16.85
C THR A 117 11.01 0.88 -18.20
N THR A 118 10.22 0.87 -19.27
CA THR A 118 10.68 1.16 -20.64
C THR A 118 9.87 2.29 -21.24
N CYS A 119 10.55 3.26 -21.83
CA CYS A 119 10.01 4.43 -22.50
C CYS A 119 10.37 4.39 -23.99
N GLY A 120 9.43 4.80 -24.84
CA GLY A 120 9.64 4.91 -26.29
C GLY A 120 10.59 6.04 -26.72
N THR A 121 11.06 6.87 -25.77
CA THR A 121 12.00 7.97 -25.99
C THR A 121 13.05 7.99 -24.88
N LEU A 122 14.20 8.64 -25.14
CA LEU A 122 15.16 8.99 -24.10
C LEU A 122 14.54 10.01 -23.16
N MET A 123 14.54 9.72 -21.88
CA MET A 123 14.00 10.60 -20.85
C MET A 123 15.09 11.52 -20.32
N VAL A 124 14.73 12.76 -19.96
CA VAL A 124 15.65 13.68 -19.27
C VAL A 124 16.04 13.07 -17.94
N ARG A 125 15.04 12.57 -17.19
CA ARG A 125 15.26 11.86 -15.94
C ARG A 125 14.16 10.83 -15.74
N MET A 126 14.52 9.67 -15.21
CA MET A 126 13.60 8.65 -14.73
C MET A 126 13.99 8.27 -13.31
N THR A 127 13.00 8.11 -12.44
CA THR A 127 13.16 7.59 -11.09
C THR A 127 12.15 6.47 -10.89
N GLN A 128 12.63 5.28 -10.57
CA GLN A 128 11.82 4.13 -10.22
C GLN A 128 12.00 3.82 -8.75
N THR A 129 10.89 3.66 -8.03
CA THR A 129 10.86 3.23 -6.64
C THR A 129 10.03 1.96 -6.52
N THR A 130 10.59 0.95 -5.86
CA THR A 130 9.90 -0.31 -5.61
C THR A 130 9.86 -0.57 -4.11
N THR A 131 8.69 -0.94 -3.61
CA THR A 131 8.49 -1.34 -2.21
C THR A 131 7.84 -2.71 -2.18
N LEU A 132 8.33 -3.57 -1.29
CA LEU A 132 7.78 -4.91 -1.09
C LEU A 132 6.95 -4.93 0.19
N TYR A 133 5.75 -5.46 0.06
CA TYR A 133 4.80 -5.62 1.15
C TYR A 133 4.43 -7.09 1.33
N LYS A 134 3.97 -7.45 2.53
CA LYS A 134 3.20 -8.66 2.79
C LYS A 134 1.74 -8.31 3.06
N THR A 135 0.83 -9.16 2.64
CA THR A 135 -0.60 -8.99 2.88
C THR A 135 -0.95 -9.37 4.32
N VAL A 136 -1.72 -8.52 5.00
CA VAL A 136 -2.20 -8.71 6.37
C VAL A 136 -3.66 -8.25 6.49
N TRP A 137 -4.32 -8.57 7.61
CA TRP A 137 -5.76 -8.34 7.77
C TRP A 137 -6.19 -6.87 7.61
N TRP A 138 -5.36 -5.90 8.03
CA TRP A 138 -5.67 -4.47 7.89
C TRP A 138 -5.18 -3.85 6.56
N GLY A 139 -4.40 -4.57 5.75
CA GLY A 139 -3.83 -4.04 4.50
C GLY A 139 -2.52 -4.71 4.07
N LEU A 140 -1.54 -3.87 3.70
CA LEU A 140 -0.21 -4.27 3.27
C LEU A 140 0.84 -3.76 4.25
N GLN A 141 1.56 -4.70 4.88
CA GLN A 141 2.68 -4.38 5.76
C GLN A 141 3.98 -4.32 4.97
N LYS A 142 4.69 -3.20 5.05
CA LYS A 142 5.96 -3.00 4.38
C LYS A 142 7.03 -3.90 4.98
N VAL A 143 7.67 -4.71 4.14
CA VAL A 143 8.71 -5.66 4.56
C VAL A 143 10.09 -5.31 4.02
N ALA A 144 10.18 -4.53 2.94
CA ALA A 144 11.45 -4.02 2.40
C ALA A 144 11.27 -2.80 1.49
N GLY A 145 12.34 -2.02 1.34
CA GLY A 145 12.38 -0.80 0.52
C GLY A 145 12.07 0.49 1.31
N PRO A 146 11.80 1.63 0.63
CA PRO A 146 11.79 1.78 -0.82
C PRO A 146 13.18 1.53 -1.38
N PHE A 147 13.24 0.75 -2.44
CA PHE A 147 14.42 0.60 -3.26
C PHE A 147 14.28 1.59 -4.42
N THR A 148 15.25 2.48 -4.59
CA THR A 148 15.19 3.53 -5.61
C THR A 148 16.29 3.34 -6.64
N SER A 149 15.97 3.56 -7.90
CA SER A 149 16.93 3.65 -9.00
C SER A 149 16.58 4.86 -9.85
N SER A 150 17.60 5.56 -10.35
CA SER A 150 17.39 6.73 -11.22
C SER A 150 18.36 6.72 -12.39
N ASN A 151 17.87 7.06 -13.58
CA ASN A 151 18.66 7.22 -14.80
C ASN A 151 18.40 8.58 -15.43
N VAL A 152 19.39 9.09 -16.16
CA VAL A 152 19.34 10.35 -16.92
C VAL A 152 19.73 10.03 -18.36
N GLY A 153 18.98 10.55 -19.34
CA GLY A 153 19.27 10.35 -20.76
C GLY A 153 19.09 8.92 -21.26
N GLN A 154 18.28 8.10 -20.58
CA GLN A 154 18.00 6.71 -20.96
C GLN A 154 16.49 6.49 -21.14
N GLY A 155 16.11 5.53 -21.98
CA GLY A 155 14.72 5.11 -22.15
C GLY A 155 14.34 3.92 -21.27
N THR A 156 15.27 3.33 -20.52
CA THR A 156 15.01 2.13 -19.73
C THR A 156 15.66 2.22 -18.35
N ILE A 157 14.98 1.69 -17.34
CA ILE A 157 15.54 1.49 -16.00
C ILE A 157 15.10 0.14 -15.47
N THR A 158 16.06 -0.68 -15.04
CA THR A 158 15.81 -1.99 -14.43
C THR A 158 16.37 -2.01 -13.03
N GLN A 159 15.55 -2.45 -12.09
CA GLN A 159 15.91 -2.48 -10.68
C GLN A 159 16.26 -3.90 -10.26
N ARG A 160 17.55 -4.14 -9.99
CA ARG A 160 18.10 -5.49 -9.84
C ARG A 160 18.10 -6.02 -8.40
N ASN A 161 17.97 -5.15 -7.41
CA ASN A 161 18.21 -5.45 -5.99
C ASN A 161 16.95 -5.29 -5.12
N VAL A 162 15.76 -5.57 -5.65
CA VAL A 162 14.54 -5.63 -4.83
C VAL A 162 14.52 -6.97 -4.12
N ILE A 163 14.82 -6.99 -2.82
CA ILE A 163 14.96 -8.24 -2.09
C ILE A 163 14.66 -8.11 -0.59
N ARG A 164 13.93 -9.07 -0.04
CA ARG A 164 13.76 -9.31 1.40
C ARG A 164 14.16 -10.73 1.75
N LYS A 165 15.05 -10.89 2.74
CA LYS A 165 15.39 -12.20 3.33
C LYS A 165 14.13 -12.89 3.87
N CYS A 166 14.02 -14.21 3.76
CA CYS A 166 13.00 -14.97 4.47
C CYS A 166 13.49 -15.27 5.89
N ASP A 167 12.61 -15.08 6.87
CA ASP A 167 12.85 -15.38 8.29
C ASP A 167 12.46 -16.83 8.61
N ASP A 168 11.49 -17.39 7.87
CA ASP A 168 11.04 -18.78 7.97
C ASP A 168 10.43 -19.25 6.61
N LEU A 169 9.82 -20.44 6.57
CA LEU A 169 9.28 -21.06 5.35
C LEU A 169 7.75 -21.01 5.22
N ARG A 170 7.03 -20.27 6.07
CA ARG A 170 5.57 -20.16 5.95
C ARG A 170 5.17 -19.41 4.69
N ASP A 171 4.07 -19.81 4.08
CA ASP A 171 3.53 -19.12 2.93
C ASP A 171 3.09 -17.72 3.31
N THR A 172 3.53 -16.74 2.54
CA THR A 172 3.19 -15.33 2.71
C THR A 172 2.88 -14.76 1.34
N THR A 173 1.76 -14.07 1.22
CA THR A 173 1.41 -13.32 0.02
C THR A 173 2.17 -11.99 0.02
N PHE A 174 3.00 -11.80 -0.99
CA PHE A 174 3.79 -10.59 -1.19
C PHE A 174 3.21 -9.76 -2.31
N ARG A 175 3.10 -8.45 -2.08
CA ARG A 175 2.77 -7.49 -3.13
C ARG A 175 3.95 -6.54 -3.34
N MET A 176 4.48 -6.52 -4.55
CA MET A 176 5.53 -5.59 -4.97
C MET A 176 4.89 -4.42 -5.69
N ILE A 177 5.05 -3.21 -5.18
CA ILE A 177 4.51 -2.00 -5.80
C ILE A 177 5.66 -1.21 -6.40
N VAL A 178 5.57 -0.96 -7.70
CA VAL A 178 6.54 -0.22 -8.50
C VAL A 178 5.92 1.11 -8.87
N ARG A 179 6.63 2.21 -8.58
CA ARG A 179 6.26 3.56 -9.00
C ARG A 179 7.37 4.12 -9.87
N ASN A 180 7.01 4.71 -11.00
CA ASN A 180 7.95 5.41 -11.86
C ASN A 180 7.50 6.85 -12.06
N THR A 181 8.46 7.77 -12.00
CA THR A 181 8.30 9.16 -12.39
C THR A 181 9.35 9.48 -13.44
N GLY A 182 8.96 10.09 -14.55
CA GLY A 182 9.89 10.48 -15.60
C GLY A 182 9.57 11.84 -16.20
N THR A 183 10.63 12.55 -16.60
CA THR A 183 10.55 13.83 -17.30
C THR A 183 10.92 13.62 -18.77
N PHE A 184 9.99 13.93 -19.66
CA PHE A 184 10.17 13.87 -21.10
C PHE A 184 11.10 14.99 -21.60
N PRO A 185 11.71 14.85 -22.80
CA PRO A 185 12.50 15.91 -23.43
C PRO A 185 11.76 17.23 -23.61
N THR A 186 10.43 17.19 -23.73
CA THR A 186 9.54 18.36 -23.80
C THR A 186 9.41 19.11 -22.48
N GLY A 187 9.96 18.58 -21.39
CA GLY A 187 9.87 19.13 -20.03
C GLY A 187 8.64 18.66 -19.26
N SER A 188 7.68 17.97 -19.89
CA SER A 188 6.52 17.39 -19.21
C SER A 188 6.95 16.24 -18.30
N THR A 189 6.24 16.04 -17.20
CA THR A 189 6.49 14.93 -16.26
C THR A 189 5.29 14.01 -16.24
N GLY A 190 5.55 12.70 -16.25
CA GLY A 190 4.52 11.68 -16.09
C GLY A 190 4.86 10.72 -14.96
N THR A 191 3.83 10.07 -14.44
CA THR A 191 3.93 9.08 -13.37
C THR A 191 3.10 7.86 -13.72
N ALA A 192 3.61 6.68 -13.38
CA ALA A 192 2.84 5.44 -13.41
C ALA A 192 3.13 4.64 -12.15
N SER A 193 2.21 3.73 -11.82
CA SER A 193 2.49 2.66 -10.90
C SER A 193 1.86 1.36 -11.36
N ALA A 194 2.47 0.27 -10.95
CA ALA A 194 1.99 -1.08 -11.19
C ALA A 194 2.34 -1.93 -9.97
N TYR A 195 1.64 -3.05 -9.82
CA TYR A 195 1.95 -4.00 -8.78
C TYR A 195 1.96 -5.43 -9.33
N GLU A 196 2.71 -6.28 -8.64
CA GLU A 196 2.71 -7.73 -8.84
C GLU A 196 2.47 -8.40 -7.50
N GLU A 197 1.76 -9.52 -7.51
CA GLU A 197 1.49 -10.31 -6.31
C GLU A 197 1.85 -11.77 -6.52
N SER A 198 2.54 -12.36 -5.54
CA SER A 198 2.80 -13.80 -5.50
C SER A 198 2.74 -14.32 -4.07
N THR A 199 2.26 -15.54 -3.91
CA THR A 199 2.35 -16.27 -2.64
C THR A 199 3.57 -17.17 -2.66
N GLU A 200 4.49 -16.91 -1.75
CA GLU A 200 5.79 -17.58 -1.69
C GLU A 200 6.00 -18.20 -0.31
N ALA A 201 6.65 -19.37 -0.27
CA ALA A 201 7.06 -20.04 0.97
C ALA A 201 8.20 -19.28 1.67
N CYS A 202 7.90 -18.10 2.20
CA CYS A 202 8.86 -17.14 2.74
C CYS A 202 8.19 -16.31 3.84
N GLY A 203 8.43 -16.62 5.11
CA GLY A 203 7.93 -15.81 6.21
C GLY A 203 8.76 -14.54 6.39
N THR A 204 8.10 -13.43 6.71
CA THR A 204 8.76 -12.16 7.07
C THR A 204 8.07 -11.57 8.29
N ASN A 205 8.50 -11.93 9.50
CA ASN A 205 7.84 -11.46 10.75
C ASN A 205 8.25 -10.02 11.07
#